data_AF-A0A139WZI6-F1
#
_entry.id   AF-A0A139WZI6-F1
#
_cell.length_a   1.000
_cell.length_b   1.000
_cell.length_c   1.000
_cell.angle_alpha   90.00
_cell.angle_beta   90.00
_cell.angle_gamma   90.00
#
_symmetry.space_group_name_H-M   'P 1'
#
loop_
_entity.id
_entity.type
_entity.pdbx_description
1 polymer ?
#
loop_
_entity_poly.entity_id
_entity_poly.type
_entity_poly.pdbx_seq_one_letter_code
_entity_poly.pdbx_strand_id
1 'polypeptide(L)' 'MASPDYGNAVTLRDDEVPVFWACGVTTQTAILQAKPEFAIIHAPGHMFVSDLKDEDLSI' A
#
# COMPACT_ATOMS: atom_id res chain seq x y z
N MET A 1 0.45 4.87 -16.32
CA MET A 1 0.08 5.02 -14.89
C MET A 1 -1.33 5.56 -14.66
N ALA A 2 -2.20 5.63 -15.69
CA ALA A 2 -3.53 6.24 -15.55
C ALA A 2 -4.59 5.35 -14.87
N SER A 3 -4.29 4.07 -14.64
CA SER A 3 -5.21 3.10 -14.02
C SER A 3 -4.45 2.20 -13.04
N PRO A 4 -4.16 2.67 -11.82
CA PRO A 4 -3.53 1.84 -10.81
C PRO A 4 -4.50 0.79 -10.28
N ASP A 5 -3.99 -0.41 -9.93
CA ASP A 5 -4.80 -1.47 -9.31
C ASP A 5 -5.32 -1.08 -7.92
N TYR A 6 -4.56 -0.24 -7.21
CA TYR A 6 -4.89 0.26 -5.88
C TYR A 6 -4.65 1.77 -5.81
N GLY A 7 -5.57 2.47 -5.13
CA GLY A 7 -5.48 3.93 -4.92
C GLY A 7 -5.92 4.73 -6.14
N ASN A 8 -5.46 5.99 -6.22
CA ASN A 8 -5.82 6.93 -7.28
C ASN A 8 -4.64 7.14 -8.22
N ALA A 9 -4.93 7.32 -9.51
CA ALA A 9 -3.93 7.75 -10.47
C ALA A 9 -3.41 9.15 -10.10
N VAL A 10 -2.14 9.40 -10.38
CA VAL A 10 -1.49 10.70 -10.18
C VAL A 10 -1.05 11.28 -11.51
N THR A 11 -0.92 12.60 -11.57
CA THR A 11 -0.33 13.28 -12.73
C THR A 11 1.17 12.97 -12.79
N LEU A 12 1.65 12.57 -13.96
CA LEU A 12 3.08 12.42 -14.26
C LEU A 12 3.44 13.48 -15.31
N ARG A 13 4.41 14.34 -14.99
CA ARG A 13 4.94 15.34 -15.93
C ARG A 13 6.03 14.74 -16.81
N ASP A 14 6.32 15.40 -17.93
CA ASP A 14 7.25 14.90 -18.95
C ASP A 14 8.68 14.68 -18.42
N ASP A 15 9.08 15.43 -17.38
CA ASP A 15 10.39 15.36 -16.73
C ASP A 15 10.41 14.49 -15.45
N GLU A 16 9.30 13.84 -15.10
CA GLU A 16 9.18 13.01 -13.90
C GLU A 16 9.42 11.53 -14.22
N VAL A 17 10.27 10.88 -13.40
CA VAL A 17 10.53 9.44 -13.50
C VAL A 17 9.69 8.71 -12.45
N PRO A 18 8.89 7.70 -12.84
CA PRO A 18 8.11 6.93 -11.89
C PRO A 18 9.01 6.02 -11.05
N VAL A 19 8.79 6.04 -9.74
CA VAL A 19 9.50 5.20 -8.78
C VAL A 19 8.48 4.35 -8.02
N PHE A 20 8.86 3.11 -7.71
CA PHE A 20 7.99 2.10 -7.13
C PHE A 20 8.54 1.62 -5.79
N TRP A 21 7.66 1.49 -4.80
CA TRP A 21 8.01 0.97 -3.47
C TRP A 21 7.08 -0.16 -3.08
N ALA A 22 7.63 -1.11 -2.33
CA ALA A 22 6.81 -2.13 -1.68
C ALA A 22 5.85 -1.46 -0.69
N CYS A 23 4.63 -1.98 -0.64
CA CYS A 23 3.57 -1.46 0.23
C CYS A 23 2.82 -2.63 0.88
N GLY A 24 2.18 -2.36 2.02
CA GLY A 24 1.38 -3.33 2.78
C GLY A 24 0.19 -3.92 2.01
N VAL A 25 -0.20 -3.34 0.86
CA VAL A 25 -1.22 -3.90 -0.03
C VAL A 25 -0.85 -5.28 -0.60
N THR A 26 0.43 -5.65 -0.57
CA THR A 26 0.88 -7.01 -0.93
C THR A 26 0.13 -8.09 -0.13
N THR A 27 -0.18 -7.80 1.13
CA THR A 27 -0.97 -8.70 1.99
C THR A 27 -2.40 -8.90 1.45
N GLN A 28 -3.02 -7.87 0.88
CA GLN A 28 -4.35 -7.99 0.29
C GLN A 28 -4.32 -8.91 -0.93
N THR A 29 -3.33 -8.75 -1.82
CA THR A 29 -3.12 -9.66 -2.94
C THR A 29 -2.89 -11.10 -2.48
N ALA A 30 -2.06 -11.30 -1.43
CA ALA A 30 -1.81 -12.62 -0.88
C ALA A 30 -3.08 -13.29 -0.32
N ILE A 31 -3.92 -12.53 0.40
CA ILE A 31 -5.21 -13.02 0.92
C ILE A 31 -6.14 -13.43 -0.22
N LEU A 32 -6.25 -12.61 -1.28
CA LEU A 32 -7.11 -12.91 -2.44
C LEU A 32 -6.67 -14.17 -3.19
N GLN A 33 -5.36 -14.45 -3.24
CA GLN A 33 -4.82 -15.65 -3.86
C GLN A 33 -4.95 -16.89 -2.97
N ALA A 34 -4.60 -16.77 -1.67
CA ALA A 34 -4.62 -17.87 -0.73
C ALA A 34 -6.04 -18.29 -0.31
N LYS A 35 -7.01 -17.36 -0.38
CA LYS A 35 -8.43 -17.58 -0.06
C LYS A 35 -8.64 -18.26 1.31
N PRO A 36 -8.16 -17.65 2.41
CA PRO A 36 -8.46 -18.17 3.73
C PRO A 36 -9.97 -18.15 3.98
N GLU A 37 -10.46 -19.00 4.89
CA GLU A 37 -11.87 -19.01 5.29
C GLU A 37 -12.33 -17.65 5.82
N PHE A 38 -11.43 -16.94 6.51
CA PHE A 38 -11.70 -15.63 7.09
C PHE A 38 -10.42 -14.80 7.23
N ALA A 39 -10.52 -13.48 7.03
CA ALA A 39 -9.45 -12.53 7.25
C ALA A 39 -10.00 -11.16 7.67
N ILE A 40 -9.29 -10.45 8.55
CA ILE A 40 -9.60 -9.07 8.96
C ILE A 40 -8.43 -8.19 8.52
N ILE A 41 -8.74 -7.08 7.83
CA ILE A 41 -7.77 -6.08 7.38
C ILE A 41 -8.31 -4.68 7.61
N HIS A 42 -7.41 -3.70 7.62
CA HIS A 42 -7.82 -2.29 7.59
C HIS A 42 -8.32 -1.89 6.20
N ALA A 43 -9.21 -0.89 6.13
CA ALA A 43 -9.63 -0.30 4.86
C ALA A 43 -8.51 0.62 4.28
N PRO A 44 -8.39 0.75 2.95
CA PRO A 44 -7.42 1.68 2.34
C PRO A 44 -7.58 3.11 2.88
N GLY A 45 -6.48 3.74 3.29
CA GLY A 45 -6.49 5.08 3.92
C GLY A 45 -6.88 5.10 5.40
N HIS A 46 -7.29 3.98 6.00
CA HIS A 46 -7.66 3.85 7.41
C HIS A 46 -6.64 3.00 8.17
N MET A 47 -5.39 3.46 8.24
CA MET A 47 -4.30 2.72 8.89
C MET A 47 -4.36 2.81 10.42
N PHE A 48 -3.70 1.87 11.11
CA PHE A 48 -3.50 1.94 12.55
C PHE A 48 -2.40 2.96 12.88
N VAL A 49 -2.73 3.98 13.68
CA VAL A 49 -1.77 4.97 14.17
C VAL A 49 -1.26 4.50 15.53
N SER A 50 0.03 4.18 15.61
CA SER A 50 0.70 3.76 16.86
C SER A 50 1.42 4.91 17.55
N ASP A 51 1.86 4.68 18.79
CA ASP A 51 2.72 5.61 19.54
C ASP A 51 4.20 5.54 19.16
N LEU A 52 4.61 4.56 18.34
CA LEU A 52 5.97 4.42 17.84
C LEU A 52 6.29 5.49 16.80
N LYS A 53 7.49 6.07 16.86
CA LYS A 53 7.97 6.97 15.82
C LYS A 53 8.66 6.19 14.70
N ASP A 54 8.67 6.75 13.50
CA ASP A 54 9.32 6.12 12.34
C ASP A 54 10.84 5.99 12.57
N GLU A 55 11.45 6.99 13.20
CA GLU A 55 12.88 7.01 13.52
C GLU A 55 13.28 5.89 14.51
N ASP A 56 12.34 5.39 15.31
CA ASP A 56 12.58 4.26 16.22
C ASP A 56 12.65 2.91 15.47
N LEU A 57 12.21 2.87 14.22
CA LEU A 57 12.08 1.67 13.38
C LEU A 57 12.98 1.69 12.14
N SER A 58 13.55 2.85 11.80
CA SER A 58 14.54 2.97 10.72
C SER A 58 15.85 2.25 11.08
N ILE A 59 16.35 1.42 10.16
CA ILE A 59 17.62 0.68 10.27
C ILE A 59 18.73 1.41 9.50
#